data_AF-A0A8K0DI90-F1
#
_entry.id   AF-A0A8K0DI90-F1
#
_cell.length_a   1.000
_cell.length_b   1.000
_cell.length_c   1.000
_cell.angle_alpha   90.00
_cell.angle_beta   90.00
_cell.angle_gamma   90.00
#
_symmetry.space_group_name_H-M   'P 1'
#
loop_
_entity.id
_entity.type
_entity.pdbx_description
1 polymer ?
#
loop_
_entity_poly.entity_id
_entity_poly.type
_entity_poly.pdbx_seq_one_letter_code
_entity_poly.pdbx_strand_id
1 'polypeptide(L)'
;ASPPITDDGFAIWQGKECKRDILSDIYTSGGLCYSFNIIDPKEILVDPEEYKTTTYHTKSKGWSLEGGYQSEDRTDDFPKRTFISGVSGGLQIDLLIDGSHIDRFCSDTFDGFQVTIHHPAEFPNMDASFSVPLDQIVSVAIKPKLITVSEELKNYRPKYRKCYFSNERHLTYFRSYSQHNCLSECFTNYTIQKCGCVAFYMPKSKLFPICGPASIECVETSRSKGFSFACHCINSCFF
;
A
#
# COMPACT_ATOMS: atom_id res chain seq x y z
N ALA A 1 16.30 -9.83 -9.76
CA ALA A 1 16.28 -9.50 -8.31
C ALA A 1 16.23 -7.98 -8.23
N SER A 2 15.21 -7.40 -7.59
CA SER A 2 15.16 -5.94 -7.39
C SER A 2 16.43 -5.53 -6.66
N PRO A 3 17.27 -4.64 -7.23
CA PRO A 3 18.46 -4.20 -6.54
C PRO A 3 18.03 -3.52 -5.25
N PRO A 4 18.76 -3.72 -4.14
CA PRO A 4 18.50 -2.92 -2.95
C PRO A 4 18.64 -1.46 -3.36
N ILE A 5 17.72 -0.60 -2.91
CA ILE A 5 18.11 0.78 -2.64
C ILE A 5 19.36 0.62 -1.77
N THR A 6 20.53 0.93 -2.34
CA THR A 6 21.83 0.64 -1.74
C THR A 6 21.88 1.32 -0.38
N ASP A 7 22.79 0.88 0.49
CA ASP A 7 23.05 1.57 1.77
C ASP A 7 23.42 3.07 1.60
N ASP A 8 23.56 3.53 0.36
CA ASP A 8 23.83 4.91 -0.06
C ASP A 8 22.56 5.70 -0.45
N GLY A 9 21.37 5.08 -0.42
CA GLY A 9 20.10 5.76 -0.69
C GLY A 9 19.79 6.79 0.39
N PHE A 10 19.75 8.06 0.01
CA PHE A 10 19.54 9.17 0.92
C PHE A 10 18.05 9.52 1.02
N ALA A 11 17.52 9.62 2.24
CA ALA A 11 16.16 10.03 2.50
C ALA A 11 16.15 11.24 3.44
N ILE A 12 15.41 12.28 3.07
CA ILE A 12 15.12 13.44 3.90
C ILE A 12 13.63 13.48 4.19
N TRP A 13 13.27 13.60 5.46
CA TRP A 13 11.92 13.88 5.91
C TRP A 13 11.90 15.19 6.70
N GLN A 14 11.07 16.15 6.27
CA GLN A 14 10.95 17.45 6.94
C GLN A 14 12.29 18.18 7.11
N GLY A 15 13.15 18.13 6.08
CA GLY A 15 14.47 18.75 6.09
C GLY A 15 15.51 18.06 6.99
N LYS A 16 15.21 16.88 7.55
CA LYS A 16 16.14 16.10 8.36
C LYS A 16 16.53 14.81 7.65
N GLU A 17 17.83 14.53 7.64
CA GLU A 17 18.37 13.26 7.14
C GLU A 17 17.83 12.10 7.97
N CYS A 18 17.42 11.05 7.27
CA CYS A 18 16.82 9.86 7.85
C CYS A 18 17.70 8.64 7.60
N LYS A 19 17.64 7.69 8.54
CA LYS A 19 18.27 6.38 8.38
C LYS A 19 17.43 5.50 7.44
N ARG A 20 18.05 4.42 6.95
CA ARG A 20 17.43 3.41 6.08
C ARG A 20 16.13 2.81 6.66
N ASP A 21 16.03 2.74 7.98
CA ASP A 21 14.88 2.20 8.70
C ASP A 21 13.58 3.02 8.56
N ILE A 22 13.63 4.18 7.89
CA ILE A 22 12.44 4.95 7.53
C ILE A 22 11.58 4.26 6.46
N LEU A 23 12.18 3.33 5.71
CA LEU A 23 11.51 2.53 4.69
C LEU A 23 11.34 1.08 5.17
N SER A 24 10.18 0.51 4.89
CA SER A 24 9.86 -0.89 5.20
C SER A 24 9.76 -1.71 3.91
N ASP A 25 10.32 -2.92 3.93
CA ASP A 25 10.26 -3.87 2.82
C ASP A 25 8.81 -4.38 2.65
N ILE A 26 8.34 -4.41 1.41
CA ILE A 26 7.02 -4.93 1.06
C ILE A 26 7.01 -5.59 -0.33
N TYR A 27 6.27 -6.69 -0.47
CA TYR A 27 6.08 -7.35 -1.75
C TYR A 27 4.83 -6.83 -2.44
N THR A 28 4.97 -6.40 -3.69
CA THR A 28 3.87 -5.95 -4.56
C THR A 28 3.89 -6.73 -5.89
N SER A 29 2.97 -6.44 -6.80
CA SER A 29 3.01 -6.99 -8.16
C SER A 29 4.28 -6.60 -8.93
N GLY A 30 4.96 -5.52 -8.55
CA GLY A 30 6.27 -5.14 -9.09
C GLY A 30 7.46 -5.87 -8.47
N GLY A 31 7.23 -6.81 -7.54
CA GLY A 31 8.29 -7.53 -6.81
C GLY A 31 8.57 -6.92 -5.43
N LEU A 32 9.84 -6.91 -5.02
CA LEU A 32 10.26 -6.30 -3.76
C LEU A 32 10.28 -4.76 -3.91
N CYS A 33 9.54 -4.08 -3.04
CA CYS A 33 9.42 -2.63 -2.98
C CYS A 33 9.72 -2.12 -1.56
N TYR A 34 9.86 -0.81 -1.45
CA TYR A 34 10.10 -0.10 -0.19
C TYR A 34 8.97 0.89 0.05
N SER A 35 8.35 0.86 1.24
CA SER A 35 7.25 1.74 1.61
C SER A 35 7.66 2.67 2.74
N PHE A 36 7.45 3.97 2.54
CA PHE A 36 7.53 4.97 3.59
C PHE A 36 6.18 5.05 4.31
N ASN A 37 6.22 5.10 5.64
CA ASN A 37 5.06 5.49 6.47
C ASN A 37 3.86 4.51 6.46
N ILE A 38 4.08 3.25 6.10
CA ILE A 38 3.10 2.17 6.30
C ILE A 38 3.07 1.73 7.76
N ILE A 39 1.88 1.43 8.31
CA ILE A 39 1.76 0.89 9.67
C ILE A 39 2.17 -0.59 9.74
N ASP A 40 2.42 -1.07 10.95
CA ASP A 40 2.77 -2.47 11.19
C ASP A 40 1.77 -3.41 10.50
N PRO A 41 2.23 -4.36 9.66
CA PRO A 41 1.36 -5.35 9.03
C PRO A 41 0.48 -6.10 10.03
N LYS A 42 0.88 -6.21 11.30
CA LYS A 42 0.06 -6.76 12.39
C LYS A 42 -1.19 -5.94 12.69
N GLU A 43 -1.23 -4.66 12.33
CA GLU A 43 -2.39 -3.77 12.46
C GLU A 43 -3.27 -3.76 11.19
N ILE A 44 -2.70 -4.14 10.04
CA ILE A 44 -3.43 -4.21 8.75
C ILE A 44 -4.04 -5.59 8.53
N LEU A 45 -3.24 -6.65 8.75
CA LEU A 45 -3.53 -8.03 8.38
C LEU A 45 -4.00 -8.88 9.56
N VAL A 46 -4.93 -9.80 9.28
CA VAL A 46 -5.38 -10.79 10.27
C VAL A 46 -4.25 -11.77 10.59
N ASP A 47 -3.61 -12.33 9.56
CA ASP A 47 -2.52 -13.32 9.65
C ASP A 47 -1.18 -12.78 9.10
N PRO A 48 -0.48 -11.90 9.84
CA PRO A 48 0.73 -11.21 9.37
C PRO A 48 1.95 -12.13 9.24
N GLU A 49 1.95 -13.31 9.88
CA GLU A 49 3.08 -14.26 9.86
C GLU A 49 3.35 -14.84 8.46
N GLU A 50 2.44 -14.66 7.50
CA GLU A 50 2.64 -15.03 6.09
C GLU A 50 3.40 -13.95 5.29
N TYR A 51 3.64 -12.78 5.89
CA TYR A 51 4.30 -11.61 5.31
C TYR A 51 5.57 -11.26 6.08
N LYS A 52 6.35 -12.26 6.49
CA LYS A 52 7.64 -12.05 7.16
C LYS A 52 8.57 -11.29 6.22
N THR A 53 8.69 -9.99 6.42
CA THR A 53 9.76 -9.19 5.83
C THR A 53 10.86 -8.96 6.86
N THR A 54 12.05 -8.67 6.36
CA THR A 54 13.27 -8.50 7.14
C THR A 54 13.35 -7.16 7.88
N THR A 55 12.44 -6.23 7.60
CA THR A 55 12.47 -4.86 8.12
C THR A 55 11.61 -4.64 9.36
N TYR A 56 12.04 -3.64 10.14
CA TYR A 56 11.26 -3.07 11.24
C TYR A 56 10.01 -2.39 10.69
N HIS A 57 8.86 -2.79 11.22
CA HIS A 57 7.61 -2.05 11.03
C HIS A 57 7.27 -1.32 12.32
N THR A 58 6.86 -0.07 12.21
CA THR A 58 6.52 0.76 13.37
C THR A 58 5.03 0.65 13.65
N LYS A 59 4.68 0.36 14.91
CA LYS A 59 3.27 0.37 15.32
C LYS A 59 2.70 1.78 15.33
N SER A 60 1.41 1.91 15.03
CA SER A 60 0.70 3.16 15.20
C SER A 60 0.75 3.61 16.67
N LYS A 61 0.91 4.92 16.88
CA LYS A 61 1.01 5.51 18.22
C LYS A 61 -0.29 6.21 18.59
N GLY A 62 -1.31 5.40 18.83
CA GLY A 62 -2.66 5.85 19.10
C GLY A 62 -3.41 6.37 17.87
N TRP A 63 -2.81 6.35 16.69
CA TRP A 63 -3.48 6.73 15.45
C TRP A 63 -4.47 5.64 14.99
N SER A 64 -5.61 6.06 14.44
CA SER A 64 -6.56 5.15 13.77
C SER A 64 -7.17 5.82 12.54
N LEU A 65 -7.73 5.01 11.63
CA LEU A 65 -8.33 5.50 10.39
C LEU A 65 -9.42 6.54 10.67
N GLU A 66 -10.42 6.23 11.50
CA GLU A 66 -11.51 7.15 11.83
C GLU A 66 -11.19 8.14 12.95
N GLY A 67 -10.38 7.72 13.94
CA GLY A 67 -10.09 8.52 15.13
C GLY A 67 -8.93 9.50 14.94
N GLY A 68 -8.16 9.36 13.86
CA GLY A 68 -6.96 10.18 13.62
C GLY A 68 -5.94 10.06 14.75
N TYR A 69 -5.14 11.11 14.90
CA TYR A 69 -4.10 11.21 15.93
C TYR A 69 -4.70 11.65 17.27
N GLN A 70 -4.45 10.88 18.33
CA GLN A 70 -5.04 11.14 19.66
C GLN A 70 -4.22 12.13 20.49
N SER A 71 -2.92 12.24 20.23
CA SER A 71 -2.00 13.11 20.97
C SER A 71 -1.80 14.44 20.25
N GLU A 72 -1.76 15.52 21.04
CA GLU A 72 -1.25 16.81 20.59
C GLU A 72 0.28 16.86 20.58
N ASP A 73 0.96 16.03 21.38
CA ASP A 73 2.41 15.83 21.31
C ASP A 73 2.75 15.10 20.01
N ARG A 74 3.64 15.72 19.23
CA ARG A 74 3.92 15.42 17.82
C ARG A 74 5.29 14.83 17.61
N THR A 75 6.09 14.78 18.66
CA THR A 75 7.52 14.49 18.56
C THR A 75 7.79 13.07 18.09
N ASP A 76 6.82 12.17 18.28
CA ASP A 76 6.98 10.74 18.04
C ASP A 76 5.73 10.10 17.39
N ASP A 77 4.96 10.85 16.60
CA ASP A 77 3.77 10.30 15.93
C ASP A 77 4.12 9.23 14.89
N PHE A 78 3.31 8.17 14.86
CA PHE A 78 3.29 7.22 13.74
C PHE A 78 1.84 6.81 13.40
N PRO A 79 1.41 6.93 12.12
CA PRO A 79 2.15 7.40 10.94
C PRO A 79 2.71 8.83 11.07
N LYS A 80 3.82 9.11 10.40
CA LYS A 80 4.43 10.44 10.33
C LYS A 80 3.47 11.40 9.61
N ARG A 81 3.35 12.62 10.15
CA ARG A 81 2.51 13.71 9.60
C ARG A 81 3.31 14.99 9.43
N THR A 82 2.89 15.84 8.50
CA THR A 82 3.50 17.15 8.23
C THR A 82 2.47 18.27 8.21
N PHE A 83 2.88 19.45 8.67
CA PHE A 83 2.09 20.69 8.65
C PHE A 83 2.77 21.79 7.84
N ILE A 84 3.95 21.50 7.30
CA ILE A 84 4.70 22.39 6.43
C ILE A 84 4.43 21.96 5.00
N SER A 85 3.89 22.87 4.20
CA SER A 85 3.69 22.64 2.78
C SER A 85 4.99 22.82 2.01
N GLY A 86 5.15 22.07 0.92
CA GLY A 86 6.32 22.14 0.04
C GLY A 86 7.44 21.18 0.44
N VAL A 87 8.58 21.31 -0.24
CA VAL A 87 9.71 20.37 -0.13
C VAL A 87 10.28 20.29 1.29
N SER A 88 10.31 21.41 2.01
CA SER A 88 10.82 21.49 3.39
C SER A 88 9.99 20.68 4.39
N GLY A 89 8.72 20.42 4.11
CA GLY A 89 7.85 19.56 4.92
C GLY A 89 7.59 18.19 4.32
N GLY A 90 8.18 17.90 3.16
CA GLY A 90 7.94 16.70 2.39
C GLY A 90 8.93 15.58 2.65
N LEU A 91 8.80 14.54 1.81
CA LEU A 91 9.73 13.44 1.68
C LEU A 91 10.57 13.67 0.41
N GLN A 92 11.88 13.59 0.54
CA GLN A 92 12.81 13.51 -0.57
C GLN A 92 13.56 12.18 -0.47
N ILE A 93 13.64 11.46 -1.58
CA ILE A 93 14.37 10.19 -1.68
C ILE A 93 15.20 10.25 -2.95
N ASP A 94 16.49 9.94 -2.81
CA ASP A 94 17.37 9.71 -3.95
C ASP A 94 17.30 8.22 -4.31
N LEU A 95 16.75 7.92 -5.49
CA LEU A 95 16.57 6.56 -5.98
C LEU A 95 17.78 6.16 -6.83
N LEU A 96 18.56 5.21 -6.33
CA LEU A 96 19.79 4.76 -6.96
C LEU A 96 19.64 3.31 -7.45
N ILE A 97 20.11 3.07 -8.67
CA ILE A 97 20.23 1.74 -9.25
C ILE A 97 21.58 1.64 -9.96
N ASP A 98 22.28 0.53 -9.78
CA ASP A 98 23.47 0.26 -10.57
C ASP A 98 23.04 -0.14 -11.99
N GLY A 99 23.57 0.59 -12.99
CA GLY A 99 23.29 0.36 -14.40
C GLY A 99 23.61 -1.06 -14.87
N SER A 100 24.49 -1.79 -14.18
CA SER A 100 24.78 -3.20 -14.46
C SER A 100 23.60 -4.14 -14.17
N HIS A 101 22.66 -3.72 -13.31
CA HIS A 101 21.47 -4.47 -12.93
C HIS A 101 20.25 -4.18 -13.81
N ILE A 102 20.37 -3.26 -14.78
CA ILE A 102 19.29 -2.92 -15.70
C ILE A 102 19.26 -3.94 -16.84
N ASP A 103 18.32 -4.89 -16.76
CA ASP A 103 18.07 -5.84 -17.84
C ASP A 103 17.08 -5.25 -18.86
N ARG A 104 17.62 -4.77 -19.98
CA ARG A 104 16.84 -4.22 -21.10
C ARG A 104 15.98 -5.27 -21.82
N PHE A 105 16.26 -6.57 -21.67
CA PHE A 105 15.43 -7.62 -22.26
C PHE A 105 14.18 -7.90 -21.43
N CYS A 106 14.20 -7.56 -20.14
CA CYS A 106 13.05 -7.68 -19.23
C CYS A 106 12.29 -6.35 -19.03
N SER A 107 12.86 -5.23 -19.49
CA SER A 107 12.26 -3.89 -19.39
C SER A 107 11.45 -3.59 -20.64
N ASP A 108 10.16 -3.96 -20.63
CA ASP A 108 9.31 -3.89 -21.83
C ASP A 108 9.01 -2.45 -22.29
N THR A 109 9.28 -1.40 -21.50
CA THR A 109 8.90 -0.03 -21.89
C THR A 109 9.61 1.12 -21.18
N PHE A 110 10.32 0.92 -20.06
CA PHE A 110 10.77 2.04 -19.23
C PHE A 110 11.95 1.72 -18.31
N ASP A 111 13.04 2.48 -18.45
CA ASP A 111 14.17 2.44 -17.52
C ASP A 111 13.97 3.48 -16.40
N GLY A 112 13.67 3.02 -15.19
CA GLY A 112 13.49 3.85 -14.00
C GLY A 112 12.72 3.15 -12.88
N PHE A 113 12.17 3.94 -11.98
CA PHE A 113 11.45 3.45 -10.80
C PHE A 113 9.95 3.62 -10.97
N GLN A 114 9.17 2.69 -10.42
CA GLN A 114 7.73 2.86 -10.26
C GLN A 114 7.41 3.25 -8.82
N VAL A 115 6.59 4.30 -8.66
CA VAL A 115 6.17 4.82 -7.36
C VAL A 115 4.65 4.81 -7.29
N THR A 116 4.12 4.34 -6.16
CA THR A 116 2.67 4.37 -5.87
C THR A 116 2.43 5.10 -4.55
N ILE A 117 1.32 5.82 -4.45
CA ILE A 117 0.92 6.55 -3.24
C ILE A 117 -0.33 5.88 -2.68
N HIS A 118 -0.28 5.47 -1.41
CA HIS A 118 -1.38 4.79 -0.75
C HIS A 118 -1.55 5.29 0.69
N HIS A 119 -2.68 4.94 1.30
CA HIS A 119 -2.95 5.27 2.68
C HIS A 119 -2.13 4.36 3.64
N PRO A 120 -1.66 4.84 4.81
CA PRO A 120 -0.82 4.07 5.74
C PRO A 120 -1.41 2.74 6.22
N ALA A 121 -2.74 2.64 6.31
CA ALA A 121 -3.47 1.45 6.75
C ALA A 121 -3.95 0.55 5.59
N GLU A 122 -3.51 0.83 4.37
CA GLU A 122 -3.85 0.06 3.17
C GLU A 122 -2.61 -0.67 2.66
N PHE A 123 -2.81 -1.90 2.19
CA PHE A 123 -1.74 -2.65 1.56
C PHE A 123 -1.46 -2.07 0.17
N PRO A 124 -0.20 -1.79 -0.20
CA PRO A 124 0.13 -1.14 -1.46
C PRO A 124 -0.25 -1.99 -2.67
N ASN A 125 -0.72 -1.31 -3.71
CA ASN A 125 -0.97 -1.87 -5.04
C ASN A 125 -0.29 -0.98 -6.09
N MET A 126 0.34 -1.61 -7.09
CA MET A 126 1.07 -0.92 -8.16
C MET A 126 0.19 -0.57 -9.38
N ASP A 127 -1.10 -0.91 -9.35
CA ASP A 127 -2.04 -0.61 -10.45
C ASP A 127 -2.16 0.89 -10.76
N ALA A 128 -2.01 1.74 -9.73
CA ALA A 128 -2.06 3.20 -9.86
C ALA A 128 -0.68 3.83 -9.59
N SER A 129 0.36 3.27 -10.21
CA SER A 129 1.73 3.77 -10.11
C SER A 129 2.06 4.80 -11.19
N PHE A 130 3.07 5.62 -10.92
CA PHE A 130 3.71 6.49 -11.89
C PHE A 130 5.19 6.21 -11.97
N SER A 131 5.79 6.54 -13.11
CA SER A 131 7.17 6.26 -13.42
C SER A 131 8.08 7.45 -13.11
N VAL A 132 9.22 7.18 -12.49
CA VAL A 132 10.31 8.14 -12.20
C VAL A 132 11.52 7.74 -13.05
N PRO A 133 11.84 8.50 -14.11
CA PRO A 133 12.93 8.14 -15.02
C PRO A 133 14.28 8.23 -14.32
N LEU A 134 15.25 7.46 -14.82
CA LEU A 134 16.64 7.62 -14.40
C LEU A 134 17.15 9.01 -14.76
N ASP A 135 18.09 9.51 -13.95
CA ASP A 135 18.75 10.82 -14.12
C ASP A 135 17.78 12.02 -14.16
N GLN A 136 16.59 11.88 -13.56
CA GLN A 136 15.59 12.94 -13.49
C GLN A 136 15.12 13.23 -12.07
N ILE A 137 14.79 14.49 -11.82
CA ILE A 137 14.14 14.93 -10.59
C ILE A 137 12.64 15.04 -10.85
N VAL A 138 11.85 14.25 -10.13
CA VAL A 138 10.38 14.27 -10.22
C VAL A 138 9.82 14.87 -8.94
N SER A 139 9.09 15.98 -9.08
CA SER A 139 8.38 16.63 -7.96
C SER A 139 6.90 16.24 -7.98
N VAL A 140 6.41 15.63 -6.90
CA VAL A 140 5.01 15.20 -6.78
C VAL A 140 4.31 15.99 -5.68
N ALA A 141 3.27 16.74 -6.05
CA ALA A 141 2.42 17.45 -5.11
C ALA A 141 1.23 16.57 -4.70
N ILE A 142 1.10 16.29 -3.39
CA ILE A 142 0.01 15.48 -2.85
C ILE A 142 -1.08 16.39 -2.30
N LYS A 143 -2.30 16.23 -2.81
CA LYS A 143 -3.49 16.91 -2.29
C LYS A 143 -4.47 15.87 -1.72
N PRO A 144 -4.44 15.60 -0.40
CA PRO A 144 -5.38 14.68 0.21
C PRO A 144 -6.80 15.24 0.14
N LYS A 145 -7.78 14.36 -0.07
CA LYS A 145 -9.20 14.69 -0.04
C LYS A 145 -9.86 13.85 1.05
N LEU A 146 -10.34 14.53 2.09
CA LEU A 146 -11.05 13.89 3.19
C LEU A 146 -12.57 13.92 2.92
N ILE A 147 -13.21 12.76 3.02
CA ILE A 147 -14.64 12.53 2.97
C ILE A 147 -15.05 11.92 4.30
N THR A 148 -15.97 12.59 4.99
CA THR A 148 -16.56 12.11 6.24
C THR A 148 -18.08 12.14 6.15
N VAL A 149 -18.73 11.33 6.99
CA VAL A 149 -20.17 11.42 7.20
C VAL A 149 -20.48 12.36 8.37
N SER A 150 -21.60 13.06 8.29
CA SER A 150 -22.06 13.92 9.40
C SER A 150 -22.37 13.08 10.64
N GLU A 151 -22.30 13.70 11.81
CA GLU A 151 -22.53 13.02 13.10
C GLU A 151 -23.91 12.34 13.16
N GLU A 152 -24.93 12.99 12.60
CA GLU A 152 -26.30 12.47 12.58
C GLU A 152 -26.41 11.20 11.75
N LEU A 153 -25.58 11.09 10.70
CA LEU A 153 -25.58 9.94 9.82
C LEU A 153 -24.79 8.76 10.38
N LYS A 154 -23.87 8.94 11.34
CA LYS A 154 -23.03 7.85 11.85
C LYS A 154 -23.84 6.63 12.33
N ASN A 155 -25.02 6.87 12.92
CA ASN A 155 -25.89 5.81 13.44
C ASN A 155 -26.78 5.15 12.37
N TYR A 156 -26.76 5.65 11.13
CA TYR A 156 -27.53 5.08 10.02
C TYR A 156 -26.85 3.81 9.50
N ARG A 157 -27.66 2.82 9.13
CA ARG A 157 -27.13 1.58 8.51
C ARG A 157 -26.36 1.90 7.21
N PRO A 158 -25.29 1.16 6.89
CA PRO A 158 -24.48 1.36 5.67
C PRO A 158 -25.28 1.48 4.38
N LYS A 159 -26.36 0.70 4.25
CA LYS A 159 -27.32 0.74 3.13
C LYS A 159 -27.80 2.15 2.77
N TYR A 160 -28.05 2.98 3.78
CA TYR A 160 -28.59 4.33 3.62
C TYR A 160 -27.49 5.36 3.41
N ARG A 161 -26.34 5.19 4.09
CA ARG A 161 -25.16 6.07 3.93
C ARG A 161 -24.35 5.82 2.67
N LYS A 162 -24.50 4.64 2.05
CA LYS A 162 -23.74 4.22 0.86
C LYS A 162 -22.22 4.15 1.08
N CYS A 163 -21.79 3.93 2.32
CA CYS A 163 -20.40 3.72 2.69
C CYS A 163 -20.31 2.78 3.92
N TYR A 164 -19.13 2.25 4.20
CA TYR A 164 -18.83 1.49 5.41
C TYR A 164 -17.79 2.19 6.30
N PHE A 165 -17.96 2.13 7.62
CA PHE A 165 -16.86 2.32 8.57
C PHE A 165 -15.96 1.09 8.65
N SER A 166 -14.75 1.25 9.19
CA SER A 166 -13.73 0.19 9.30
C SER A 166 -14.24 -1.11 9.93
N ASN A 167 -15.19 -1.04 10.85
CA ASN A 167 -15.71 -2.18 11.60
C ASN A 167 -17.08 -2.71 11.11
N GLU A 168 -17.69 -2.10 10.09
CA GLU A 168 -19.05 -2.47 9.66
C GLU A 168 -19.08 -3.65 8.68
N ARG A 169 -17.96 -3.93 8.02
CA ARG A 169 -17.81 -5.06 7.12
C ARG A 169 -16.55 -5.84 7.46
N HIS A 170 -16.76 -7.11 7.78
CA HIS A 170 -15.66 -8.05 7.99
C HIS A 170 -14.95 -8.36 6.68
N LEU A 171 -13.62 -8.36 6.74
CA LEU A 171 -12.71 -8.81 5.69
C LEU A 171 -11.95 -10.03 6.23
N THR A 172 -11.68 -11.00 5.36
CA THR A 172 -11.01 -12.25 5.71
C THR A 172 -9.54 -12.03 6.01
N TYR A 173 -8.86 -11.20 5.20
CA TYR A 173 -7.41 -11.02 5.28
C TYR A 173 -6.99 -9.74 6.02
N PHE A 174 -7.90 -8.78 6.17
CA PHE A 174 -7.64 -7.45 6.71
C PHE A 174 -8.43 -7.19 8.00
N ARG A 175 -7.82 -6.48 8.95
CA ARG A 175 -8.46 -6.16 10.25
C ARG A 175 -9.53 -5.09 10.15
N SER A 176 -9.38 -4.18 9.19
CA SER A 176 -10.23 -3.00 9.02
C SER A 176 -10.68 -2.86 7.58
N TYR A 177 -11.95 -2.53 7.40
CA TYR A 177 -12.51 -2.22 6.09
C TYR A 177 -11.89 -0.93 5.54
N SER A 178 -11.35 -1.04 4.34
CA SER A 178 -11.27 0.07 3.39
C SER A 178 -11.75 -0.41 2.03
N GLN A 179 -12.16 0.50 1.15
CA GLN A 179 -12.50 0.12 -0.21
C GLN A 179 -11.33 -0.58 -0.91
N HIS A 180 -10.10 -0.11 -0.69
CA HIS A 180 -8.89 -0.71 -1.24
C HIS A 180 -8.69 -2.14 -0.75
N ASN A 181 -8.73 -2.36 0.56
CA ASN A 181 -8.55 -3.69 1.16
C ASN A 181 -9.65 -4.65 0.69
N CYS A 182 -10.89 -4.18 0.57
CA CYS A 182 -12.00 -4.97 0.03
C CYS A 182 -11.78 -5.39 -1.43
N LEU A 183 -11.31 -4.47 -2.29
CA LEU A 183 -11.01 -4.77 -3.69
C LEU A 183 -9.85 -5.76 -3.81
N SER A 184 -8.82 -5.63 -2.97
CA SER A 184 -7.67 -6.55 -2.91
C SER A 184 -8.09 -7.97 -2.50
N GLU A 185 -8.94 -8.10 -1.47
CA GLU A 185 -9.52 -9.37 -1.07
C GLU A 185 -10.42 -9.97 -2.16
N CYS A 186 -11.21 -9.13 -2.84
CA CYS A 186 -12.07 -9.60 -3.90
C CYS A 186 -11.27 -10.12 -5.11
N PHE A 187 -10.20 -9.41 -5.49
CA PHE A 187 -9.28 -9.85 -6.53
C PHE A 187 -8.60 -11.18 -6.18
N THR A 188 -8.18 -11.33 -4.92
CA THR A 188 -7.62 -12.58 -4.39
C THR A 188 -8.61 -13.73 -4.52
N ASN A 189 -9.84 -13.54 -4.03
CA ASN A 189 -10.88 -14.57 -4.08
C ASN A 189 -11.26 -14.95 -5.52
N TYR A 190 -11.32 -13.97 -6.42
CA TYR A 190 -11.57 -14.22 -7.83
C TYR A 190 -10.43 -15.04 -8.47
N THR A 191 -9.17 -14.69 -8.16
CA THR A 191 -7.99 -15.42 -8.64
C THR A 191 -7.97 -16.86 -8.13
N ILE A 192 -8.32 -17.09 -6.86
CA ILE A 192 -8.45 -18.44 -6.30
C ILE A 192 -9.51 -19.24 -7.07
N GLN A 193 -10.68 -18.66 -7.32
CA GLN A 193 -11.77 -19.35 -8.03
C GLN A 193 -11.42 -19.70 -9.48
N LYS A 194 -10.62 -18.86 -10.15
CA LYS A 194 -10.27 -19.04 -11.56
C LYS A 194 -9.01 -19.87 -11.77
N CYS A 195 -7.98 -19.62 -10.97
CA CYS A 195 -6.64 -20.16 -11.16
C CYS A 195 -6.26 -21.22 -10.12
N GLY A 196 -7.00 -21.35 -9.01
CA GLY A 196 -6.72 -22.31 -7.94
C GLY A 196 -5.48 -21.98 -7.09
N CYS A 197 -4.92 -20.79 -7.23
CA CYS A 197 -3.70 -20.33 -6.56
C CYS A 197 -3.79 -18.84 -6.23
N VAL A 198 -2.85 -18.35 -5.43
CA VAL A 198 -2.75 -16.94 -5.01
C VAL A 198 -1.41 -16.36 -5.47
N ALA A 199 -1.39 -15.15 -6.04
CA ALA A 199 -0.12 -14.53 -6.41
C ALA A 199 0.67 -14.11 -5.15
N PHE A 200 2.01 -14.09 -5.23
CA PHE A 200 2.87 -13.91 -4.06
C PHE A 200 2.62 -12.61 -3.27
N TYR A 201 2.17 -11.56 -3.96
CA TYR A 201 1.89 -10.22 -3.42
C TYR A 201 0.46 -10.03 -2.92
N MET A 202 -0.45 -10.97 -3.19
CA MET A 202 -1.84 -10.86 -2.76
C MET A 202 -2.00 -11.16 -1.27
N PRO A 203 -3.06 -10.66 -0.63
CA PRO A 203 -3.63 -11.22 0.60
C PRO A 203 -3.71 -12.75 0.55
N LYS A 204 -3.14 -13.47 1.53
CA LYS A 204 -3.12 -14.94 1.52
C LYS A 204 -3.44 -15.55 2.88
N SER A 205 -3.89 -16.80 2.81
CA SER A 205 -3.93 -17.75 3.93
C SER A 205 -3.24 -19.05 3.51
N LYS A 206 -2.78 -19.84 4.47
CA LYS A 206 -2.12 -21.15 4.27
C LYS A 206 -2.93 -22.18 3.49
N LEU A 207 -4.20 -21.91 3.18
CA LEU A 207 -5.09 -22.82 2.47
C LEU A 207 -4.76 -22.95 0.98
N PHE A 208 -4.18 -21.91 0.36
CA PHE A 208 -3.97 -21.87 -1.10
C PHE A 208 -2.49 -21.76 -1.47
N PRO A 209 -2.04 -22.51 -2.50
CA PRO A 209 -0.66 -22.45 -2.95
C PRO A 209 -0.37 -21.13 -3.67
N ILE A 210 0.90 -20.71 -3.64
CA ILE A 210 1.37 -19.58 -4.44
C ILE A 210 1.38 -19.97 -5.92
N CYS A 211 0.87 -19.10 -6.80
CA CYS A 211 0.88 -19.32 -8.24
C CYS A 211 2.31 -19.46 -8.78
N GLY A 212 2.57 -20.54 -9.51
CA GLY A 212 3.80 -20.74 -10.26
C GLY A 212 3.76 -20.08 -11.64
N PRO A 213 4.87 -20.17 -12.41
CA PRO A 213 4.98 -19.53 -13.73
C PRO A 213 3.88 -19.92 -14.73
N ALA A 214 3.41 -21.17 -14.68
CA ALA A 214 2.36 -21.67 -15.56
C ALA A 214 0.99 -20.98 -15.36
N SER A 215 0.77 -20.34 -14.20
CA SER A 215 -0.49 -19.67 -13.87
C SER A 215 -0.44 -18.15 -14.07
N ILE A 216 0.69 -17.58 -14.51
CA ILE A 216 0.87 -16.13 -14.67
C ILE A 216 -0.20 -15.54 -15.59
N GLU A 217 -0.42 -16.15 -16.77
CA GLU A 217 -1.43 -15.69 -17.72
C GLU A 217 -2.85 -15.70 -17.11
N CYS A 218 -3.16 -16.70 -16.27
CA CYS A 218 -4.44 -16.77 -15.57
C CYS A 218 -4.61 -15.61 -14.57
N VAL A 219 -3.56 -15.28 -13.83
CA VAL A 219 -3.57 -14.17 -12.87
C VAL A 219 -3.76 -12.83 -13.59
N GLU A 220 -3.01 -12.59 -14.67
CA GLU A 220 -3.10 -11.34 -15.44
C GLU A 220 -4.46 -11.17 -16.14
N THR A 221 -5.00 -12.26 -16.71
CA THR A 221 -6.34 -12.24 -17.30
C THR A 221 -7.44 -12.07 -16.25
N SER A 222 -7.19 -12.53 -15.01
CA SER A 222 -8.11 -12.32 -13.88
C SER A 222 -8.12 -10.87 -13.41
N ARG A 223 -7.01 -10.15 -13.55
CA ARG A 223 -6.90 -8.72 -13.24
C ARG A 223 -7.65 -7.85 -14.25
N SER A 224 -7.50 -8.16 -15.55
CA SER A 224 -8.09 -7.39 -16.65
C SER A 224 -9.60 -7.62 -16.84
N LYS A 225 -10.11 -8.82 -16.53
CA LYS A 225 -11.54 -9.16 -16.65
C LYS A 225 -12.33 -8.79 -15.40
N GLY A 226 -12.52 -7.49 -15.19
CA GLY A 226 -13.69 -6.92 -14.49
C GLY A 226 -14.11 -7.57 -13.17
N PHE A 227 -13.18 -8.09 -12.36
CA PHE A 227 -13.51 -8.71 -11.05
C PHE A 227 -14.35 -7.77 -10.19
N SER A 228 -14.10 -6.45 -10.32
CA SER A 228 -14.79 -5.36 -9.64
C SER A 228 -16.32 -5.39 -9.78
N PHE A 229 -16.88 -5.85 -10.91
CA PHE A 229 -18.34 -5.85 -11.12
C PHE A 229 -19.10 -6.81 -10.20
N ALA A 230 -18.43 -7.84 -9.66
CA ALA A 230 -19.02 -8.78 -8.71
C ALA A 230 -18.76 -8.40 -7.24
N CYS A 231 -17.92 -7.39 -6.99
CA CYS A 231 -17.49 -6.99 -5.65
C CYS A 231 -18.35 -5.86 -5.10
N HIS A 232 -19.11 -6.10 -4.02
CA HIS A 232 -19.88 -5.06 -3.34
C HIS A 232 -19.01 -4.09 -2.50
N CYS A 233 -17.84 -3.66 -2.98
CA CYS A 233 -16.88 -2.81 -2.23
C CYS A 233 -17.21 -1.31 -2.38
N ILE A 234 -18.26 -0.85 -1.69
CA ILE A 234 -18.62 0.58 -1.64
C ILE A 234 -17.56 1.40 -0.88
N ASN A 235 -17.61 2.73 -0.98
CA ASN A 235 -16.59 3.61 -0.40
C ASN A 235 -16.53 3.49 1.14
N SER A 236 -15.39 3.87 1.72
CA SER A 236 -15.27 4.09 3.16
C SER A 236 -16.01 5.37 3.58
N CYS A 237 -16.58 5.40 4.77
CA CYS A 237 -17.21 6.61 5.34
C CYS A 237 -16.18 7.60 5.90
N PHE A 238 -14.92 7.20 5.92
CA PHE A 238 -13.76 7.99 6.29
C PHE A 238 -12.65 7.64 5.29
N PHE A 239 -12.30 8.59 4.43
CA PHE A 239 -11.25 8.44 3.41
C PHE A 239 -10.70 9.80 3.02
#